data_AF-A0A0U1XWQ9-F1
#
_entry.id   AF-A0A0U1XWQ9-F1
#
_cell.length_a   1.000
_cell.length_b   1.000
_cell.length_c   1.000
_cell.angle_alpha   90.00
_cell.angle_beta   90.00
_cell.angle_gamma   90.00
#
_symmetry.space_group_name_H-M   'P 1'
#
loop_
_entity.id
_entity.type
_entity.pdbx_description
1 polymer ?
#
loop_
_entity_poly.entity_id
_entity_poly.type
_entity_poly.pdbx_seq_one_letter_code
_entity_poly.pdbx_strand_id
1 'polypeptide(L)'
;MDVAAVQLPGREELFADGPCTSMSELVDLCAGHIRELPQDAPFALFGHSFGALVAYETAQRLAAEGLRLPERLIVSGAAAPWLPRPVTDADSLSDDQFVARVRDVVGYDHPALHDAELRGLLLPSLRADLSISDRYAPGSTDPLPVPLTVLRGSDDRLVSRQDVELWAKAASQPTELIELPGDHMYFSLDPKPLLAELDAVFARSAA
;
A
#
# COMPACT_ATOMS: atom_id res chain seq x y z
N MET A 1 0.46 11.97 -16.07
CA MET A 1 1.40 10.91 -15.64
C MET A 1 0.96 9.60 -16.27
N ASP A 2 1.88 8.68 -16.58
CA ASP A 2 1.54 7.31 -16.96
C ASP A 2 1.48 6.43 -15.70
N VAL A 3 0.50 5.53 -15.62
CA VAL A 3 0.31 4.65 -14.46
C VAL A 3 0.74 3.24 -14.82
N ALA A 4 1.71 2.71 -14.06
CA ALA A 4 2.09 1.30 -14.10
C ALA A 4 1.58 0.62 -12.84
N ALA A 5 0.47 -0.10 -12.95
CA ALA A 5 -0.05 -0.91 -11.86
C ALA A 5 0.82 -2.15 -11.67
N VAL A 6 1.27 -2.41 -10.44
CA VAL A 6 1.99 -3.63 -10.11
C VAL A 6 0.98 -4.77 -9.97
N GLN A 7 1.11 -5.79 -10.82
CA GLN A 7 0.26 -6.97 -10.76
C GLN A 7 0.88 -8.02 -9.86
N LEU A 8 0.19 -8.35 -8.76
CA LEU A 8 0.67 -9.33 -7.78
C LEU A 8 0.21 -10.75 -8.16
N PRO A 9 1.06 -11.78 -7.94
CA PRO A 9 0.67 -13.17 -8.07
C PRO A 9 -0.58 -13.53 -7.26
N GLY A 10 -1.37 -14.48 -7.76
CA GLY A 10 -2.63 -14.91 -7.15
C GLY A 10 -3.82 -14.00 -7.44
N ARG A 11 -3.70 -13.07 -8.39
CA ARG A 11 -4.75 -12.09 -8.71
C ARG A 11 -4.89 -11.86 -10.20
N GLU A 12 -6.12 -11.59 -10.63
CA GLU A 12 -6.44 -11.18 -12.00
C GLU A 12 -5.83 -12.14 -13.05
N GLU A 13 -5.00 -11.66 -13.97
CA GLU A 13 -4.37 -12.49 -14.99
C GLU A 13 -3.35 -13.50 -14.41
N LEU A 14 -2.87 -13.28 -13.18
CA LEU A 14 -1.94 -14.14 -12.44
C LEU A 14 -2.64 -14.98 -11.38
N PHE A 15 -3.96 -15.20 -11.48
CA PHE A 15 -4.71 -15.96 -10.46
C PHE A 15 -4.23 -17.41 -10.27
N ALA A 16 -3.59 -17.99 -11.29
CA ALA A 16 -3.04 -19.34 -11.23
C ALA A 16 -1.70 -19.41 -10.49
N ASP A 17 -1.03 -18.27 -10.31
CA ASP A 17 0.22 -18.18 -9.57
C ASP A 17 -0.07 -18.14 -8.07
N GLY A 18 0.78 -18.77 -7.26
CA GLY A 18 0.65 -18.68 -5.80
C GLY A 18 0.91 -17.24 -5.32
N PRO A 19 0.12 -16.71 -4.37
CA PRO A 19 0.34 -15.36 -3.87
C PRO A 19 1.68 -15.25 -3.14
N CYS A 20 2.26 -14.05 -3.12
CA CYS A 20 3.40 -13.74 -2.27
C CYS A 20 3.02 -14.00 -0.80
N THR A 21 3.95 -14.58 -0.03
CA THR A 21 3.75 -14.97 1.37
C THR A 21 4.62 -14.20 2.35
N SER A 22 5.51 -13.35 1.83
CA SER A 22 6.37 -12.47 2.62
C SER A 22 6.47 -11.06 2.05
N MET A 23 6.77 -10.09 2.91
CA MET A 23 7.04 -8.71 2.48
C MET A 23 8.25 -8.63 1.55
N SER A 24 9.27 -9.47 1.75
CA SER A 24 10.45 -9.49 0.87
C SER A 24 10.08 -9.88 -0.56
N GLU A 25 9.23 -10.90 -0.75
CA GLU A 25 8.77 -11.30 -2.09
C GLU A 25 8.03 -10.18 -2.81
N LEU A 26 7.14 -9.45 -2.11
CA LEU A 26 6.43 -8.30 -2.66
C LEU A 26 7.40 -7.18 -3.06
N VAL A 27 8.36 -6.88 -2.19
CA VAL A 27 9.37 -5.85 -2.41
C VAL A 27 10.30 -6.22 -3.58
N ASP A 28 10.72 -7.48 -3.68
CA ASP A 28 11.60 -7.96 -4.74
C ASP A 28 10.89 -7.86 -6.10
N LEU A 29 9.60 -8.19 -6.15
CA LEU A 29 8.75 -8.03 -7.32
C LEU A 29 8.63 -6.55 -7.73
N CYS A 30 8.28 -5.67 -6.79
CA CYS A 30 8.18 -4.22 -7.05
C CYS A 30 9.52 -3.63 -7.51
N ALA A 31 10.62 -3.98 -6.85
CA ALA A 31 11.96 -3.56 -7.24
C ALA A 31 12.35 -4.09 -8.62
N GLY A 32 11.92 -5.30 -8.99
CA GLY A 32 12.06 -5.87 -10.33
C GLY A 32 11.45 -4.96 -11.40
N HIS A 33 10.19 -4.58 -11.25
CA HIS A 33 9.52 -3.67 -12.19
C HIS A 33 10.21 -2.31 -12.29
N ILE A 34 10.70 -1.77 -11.18
CA ILE A 34 11.41 -0.47 -11.17
C ILE A 34 12.73 -0.56 -11.95
N ARG A 35 13.43 -1.70 -11.91
CA ARG A 35 14.67 -1.92 -12.68
C ARG A 35 14.44 -2.00 -14.18
N GLU A 36 13.24 -2.38 -14.61
CA GLU A 36 12.85 -2.44 -16.03
C GLU A 36 12.48 -1.07 -16.61
N LEU A 37 12.22 -0.08 -15.76
CA LEU A 37 11.95 1.28 -16.21
C LEU A 37 13.19 1.90 -16.88
N PRO A 38 13.00 2.77 -17.89
CA PRO A 38 14.10 3.54 -18.46
C PRO A 38 14.83 4.34 -17.38
N GLN A 39 16.17 4.31 -17.39
CA GLN A 39 17.02 4.88 -16.32
C GLN A 39 16.81 6.39 -16.12
N ASP A 40 16.45 7.12 -17.18
CA ASP A 40 16.23 8.57 -17.14
C ASP A 40 14.76 8.96 -16.90
N ALA A 41 13.84 8.00 -16.79
CA ALA A 41 12.43 8.28 -16.54
C ALA A 41 12.16 8.50 -15.04
N PRO A 42 11.74 9.70 -14.60
CA PRO A 42 11.35 9.93 -13.22
C PRO A 42 10.11 9.10 -12.88
N PHE A 43 10.03 8.61 -11.65
CA PHE A 43 8.89 7.83 -11.17
C PHE A 43 8.57 8.18 -9.71
N ALA A 44 7.32 7.92 -9.32
CA ALA A 44 6.87 7.98 -7.94
C ALA A 44 6.30 6.62 -7.55
N LEU A 45 6.34 6.30 -6.26
CA LEU A 45 5.67 5.14 -5.71
C LEU A 45 4.39 5.58 -5.01
N PHE A 46 3.27 4.98 -5.40
CA PHE A 46 1.99 5.15 -4.73
C PHE A 46 1.55 3.82 -4.13
N GLY A 47 1.10 3.84 -2.88
CA GLY A 47 0.53 2.68 -2.23
C GLY A 47 -0.61 3.07 -1.29
N HIS A 48 -1.68 2.29 -1.28
CA HIS A 48 -2.82 2.47 -0.39
C HIS A 48 -2.93 1.31 0.61
N SER A 49 -3.23 1.62 1.86
CA SER A 49 -3.37 0.66 2.97
C SER A 49 -2.16 -0.28 3.05
N PHE A 50 -2.33 -1.59 2.86
CA PHE A 50 -1.21 -2.53 2.80
C PHE A 50 -0.18 -2.18 1.71
N GLY A 51 -0.63 -1.71 0.54
CA GLY A 51 0.25 -1.26 -0.54
C GLY A 51 1.13 -0.07 -0.17
N ALA A 52 0.73 0.76 0.81
CA ALA A 52 1.57 1.85 1.32
C ALA A 52 2.81 1.31 2.05
N LEU A 53 2.67 0.20 2.79
CA LEU A 53 3.79 -0.47 3.45
C LEU A 53 4.70 -1.13 2.41
N VAL A 54 4.13 -1.77 1.39
CA VAL A 54 4.89 -2.34 0.28
C VAL A 54 5.68 -1.25 -0.45
N ALA A 55 5.08 -0.10 -0.74
CA ALA A 55 5.75 1.05 -1.37
C ALA A 55 6.88 1.60 -0.49
N TYR A 56 6.66 1.72 0.82
CA TYR A 56 7.68 2.15 1.78
C TYR A 56 8.86 1.18 1.85
N GLU A 57 8.62 -0.11 2.00
CA GLU A 57 9.68 -1.13 2.03
C GLU A 57 10.41 -1.24 0.70
N THR A 58 9.70 -1.04 -0.42
CA THR A 58 10.34 -0.97 -1.74
C THR A 58 11.29 0.22 -1.81
N ALA A 59 10.88 1.41 -1.35
CA ALA A 59 11.76 2.58 -1.30
C ALA A 59 12.97 2.35 -0.38
N GLN A 60 12.78 1.70 0.78
CA GLN A 60 13.88 1.34 1.69
C GLN A 60 14.86 0.37 1.05
N ARG A 61 14.35 -0.66 0.34
CA ARG A 61 15.17 -1.61 -0.41
C ARG A 61 16.02 -0.91 -1.48
N LEU A 62 15.41 -0.02 -2.26
CA LEU A 62 16.14 0.75 -3.27
C LEU A 62 17.23 1.62 -2.65
N ALA A 63 16.94 2.29 -1.52
CA ALA A 63 17.92 3.10 -0.81
C ALA A 63 19.10 2.27 -0.31
N ALA A 64 18.82 1.12 0.33
CA ALA A 64 19.83 0.22 0.87
C ALA A 64 20.75 -0.38 -0.21
N GLU A 65 20.22 -0.60 -1.42
CA GLU A 65 20.99 -1.13 -2.56
C GLU A 65 21.70 -0.03 -3.38
N GLY A 66 21.54 1.25 -3.00
CA GLY A 66 22.09 2.38 -3.76
C GLY A 66 21.49 2.51 -5.16
N LEU A 67 20.25 2.03 -5.35
CA LEU A 67 19.52 2.14 -6.60
C LEU A 67 18.83 3.49 -6.73
N ARG A 68 18.35 3.77 -7.95
CA ARG A 68 17.55 4.97 -8.25
C ARG A 68 16.32 5.00 -7.34
N LEU A 69 16.16 6.10 -6.61
CA LEU A 69 15.04 6.34 -5.73
C LEU A 69 13.85 6.99 -6.47
N PRO A 70 12.62 6.86 -5.96
CA PRO A 70 11.50 7.61 -6.50
C PRO A 70 11.66 9.11 -6.22
N GLU A 71 11.17 9.94 -7.13
CA GLU A 71 11.07 11.40 -6.93
C GLU A 71 10.12 11.77 -5.79
N ARG A 72 9.24 10.82 -5.44
CA ARG A 72 8.33 10.92 -4.30
C ARG A 72 7.79 9.56 -3.88
N LEU A 73 7.70 9.36 -2.57
CA LEU A 73 6.87 8.30 -2.00
C LEU A 73 5.51 8.88 -1.61
N ILE A 74 4.43 8.24 -2.05
CA ILE A 74 3.06 8.64 -1.76
C ILE A 74 2.37 7.47 -1.05
N VAL A 75 2.05 7.66 0.22
CA VAL A 75 1.40 6.65 1.06
C VAL A 75 -0.02 7.09 1.36
N SER A 76 -0.98 6.19 1.24
CA SER A 76 -2.39 6.51 1.46
C SER A 76 -3.06 5.56 2.44
N GLY A 77 -3.86 6.09 3.36
CA GLY A 77 -4.73 5.27 4.22
C GLY A 77 -3.95 4.23 5.02
N ALA A 78 -2.76 4.58 5.54
CA ALA A 78 -1.94 3.65 6.30
C ALA A 78 -1.30 4.35 7.50
N ALA A 79 -1.32 3.69 8.65
CA ALA A 79 -0.56 4.12 9.82
C ALA A 79 0.95 4.04 9.55
N ALA A 80 1.75 4.83 10.26
CA ALA A 80 3.21 4.80 10.12
C ALA A 80 3.80 3.38 10.33
N PRO A 81 4.89 3.00 9.64
CA PRO A 81 5.37 1.62 9.57
C PRO A 81 5.63 0.91 10.91
N TRP A 82 6.09 1.65 11.92
CA TRP A 82 6.43 1.14 13.25
C TRP A 82 5.24 1.10 14.22
N LEU A 83 4.05 1.53 13.82
CA LEU A 83 2.86 1.46 14.66
C LEU A 83 2.27 0.05 14.67
N PRO A 84 1.72 -0.41 15.82
CA PRO A 84 1.00 -1.67 15.88
C PRO A 84 -0.25 -1.61 15.00
N ARG A 85 -0.61 -2.75 14.41
CA ARG A 85 -1.81 -2.90 13.59
C ARG A 85 -2.75 -3.92 14.22
N PRO A 86 -4.07 -3.83 13.97
CA PRO A 86 -4.98 -4.90 14.35
C PRO A 86 -4.58 -6.19 13.65
N VAL A 87 -4.52 -7.28 14.41
CA VAL A 87 -4.20 -8.61 13.89
C VAL A 87 -5.48 -9.27 13.40
N THR A 88 -5.42 -9.80 12.17
CA THR A 88 -6.53 -10.51 11.55
C THR A 88 -6.55 -11.99 11.91
N ASP A 89 -5.42 -12.56 12.33
CA ASP A 89 -5.23 -13.99 12.61
C ASP A 89 -5.57 -14.85 11.38
N ALA A 90 -5.23 -14.32 10.20
CA ALA A 90 -5.61 -14.86 8.90
C ALA A 90 -5.26 -16.33 8.70
N ASP A 91 -4.23 -16.87 9.36
CA ASP A 91 -3.84 -18.28 9.21
C ASP A 91 -4.69 -19.25 10.06
N SER A 92 -5.45 -18.75 11.04
CA SER A 92 -6.15 -19.57 12.04
C SER A 92 -7.67 -19.63 11.88
N LEU A 93 -8.26 -18.66 11.19
CA LEU A 93 -9.71 -18.51 11.06
C LEU A 93 -10.26 -19.36 9.91
N SER A 94 -11.46 -19.92 10.10
CA SER A 94 -12.24 -20.48 8.98
C SER A 94 -12.55 -19.39 7.94
N ASP A 95 -12.94 -19.76 6.72
CA ASP A 95 -13.23 -18.77 5.68
C ASP A 95 -14.31 -17.77 6.11
N ASP A 96 -15.38 -18.23 6.78
CA ASP A 96 -16.46 -17.35 7.24
C ASP A 96 -16.01 -16.41 8.34
N GLN A 97 -15.21 -16.92 9.28
CA GLN A 97 -14.65 -16.12 10.35
C GLN A 97 -13.66 -15.08 9.81
N PHE A 98 -12.86 -15.47 8.82
CA PHE A 98 -11.90 -14.60 8.18
C PHE A 98 -12.58 -13.47 7.41
N VAL A 99 -13.59 -13.77 6.58
CA VAL A 99 -14.34 -12.73 5.85
C VAL A 99 -15.00 -11.75 6.82
N ALA A 100 -15.61 -12.24 7.91
CA ALA A 100 -16.17 -11.38 8.94
C ALA A 100 -15.08 -10.49 9.59
N ARG A 101 -13.91 -11.06 9.90
CA ARG A 101 -12.78 -10.32 10.46
C ARG A 101 -12.24 -9.26 9.49
N VAL A 102 -12.14 -9.56 8.19
CA VAL A 102 -11.70 -8.58 7.18
C VAL A 102 -12.63 -7.38 7.16
N ARG A 103 -13.95 -7.61 7.15
CA ARG A 103 -14.94 -6.53 7.22
C ARG A 103 -14.76 -5.68 8.47
N ASP A 104 -14.54 -6.31 9.62
CA ASP A 104 -14.47 -5.62 10.91
C ASP A 104 -13.14 -4.85 11.10
N VAL A 105 -12.03 -5.36 10.55
CA VAL A 105 -10.68 -4.80 10.74
C VAL A 105 -10.27 -3.86 9.60
N VAL A 106 -10.58 -4.23 8.36
CA VAL A 106 -10.18 -3.51 7.14
C VAL A 106 -11.32 -2.62 6.63
N GLY A 107 -12.51 -2.70 7.24
CA GLY A 107 -13.66 -1.89 6.84
C GLY A 107 -14.16 -2.17 5.43
N TYR A 108 -13.76 -3.31 4.84
CA TYR A 108 -14.00 -3.65 3.45
C TYR A 108 -14.94 -4.85 3.32
N ASP A 109 -16.05 -4.67 2.61
CA ASP A 109 -17.07 -5.72 2.36
C ASP A 109 -17.42 -5.77 0.87
N HIS A 110 -16.58 -6.44 0.08
CA HIS A 110 -16.79 -6.53 -1.35
C HIS A 110 -17.87 -7.55 -1.72
N PRO A 111 -18.80 -7.26 -2.65
CA PRO A 111 -19.83 -8.19 -3.09
C PRO A 111 -19.30 -9.57 -3.52
N ALA A 112 -18.11 -9.62 -4.13
CA ALA A 112 -17.48 -10.86 -4.55
C ALA A 112 -17.11 -11.81 -3.40
N LEU A 113 -16.98 -11.32 -2.16
CA LEU A 113 -16.77 -12.17 -0.98
C LEU A 113 -18.05 -12.94 -0.58
N HIS A 114 -19.21 -12.54 -1.11
CA HIS A 114 -20.50 -13.21 -0.87
C HIS A 114 -20.88 -14.21 -1.97
N ASP A 115 -20.13 -14.25 -3.08
CA ASP A 115 -20.27 -15.25 -4.14
C ASP A 115 -19.29 -16.40 -3.89
N ALA A 116 -19.77 -17.65 -3.87
CA ALA A 116 -18.94 -18.79 -3.48
C ALA A 116 -17.76 -19.05 -4.42
N GLU A 117 -17.94 -18.83 -5.72
CA GLU A 117 -16.91 -19.08 -6.73
C GLU A 117 -15.85 -17.97 -6.67
N LEU A 118 -16.28 -16.71 -6.69
CA LEU A 118 -15.36 -15.57 -6.59
C LEU A 118 -14.63 -15.53 -5.26
N ARG A 119 -15.33 -15.88 -4.17
CA ARG A 119 -14.71 -15.99 -2.84
C ARG A 119 -13.58 -17.02 -2.82
N GLY A 120 -13.79 -18.19 -3.42
CA GLY A 120 -12.77 -19.23 -3.53
C GLY A 120 -11.50 -18.76 -4.27
N LEU A 121 -11.66 -17.85 -5.23
CA LEU A 121 -10.56 -17.25 -5.98
C LEU A 121 -9.84 -16.13 -5.21
N LEU A 122 -10.58 -15.33 -4.43
CA LEU A 122 -10.03 -14.15 -3.74
C LEU A 122 -9.39 -14.47 -2.39
N LEU A 123 -9.92 -15.47 -1.68
CA LEU A 123 -9.49 -15.78 -0.31
C LEU A 123 -8.00 -16.13 -0.17
N PRO A 124 -7.39 -16.95 -1.05
CA PRO A 124 -5.98 -17.30 -0.91
C PRO A 124 -5.06 -16.07 -0.86
N SER A 125 -5.25 -15.14 -1.79
CA SER A 125 -4.43 -13.92 -1.90
C SER A 125 -4.74 -12.92 -0.80
N LEU A 126 -6.02 -12.77 -0.43
CA LEU A 126 -6.40 -11.91 0.68
C LEU A 126 -5.84 -12.41 2.01
N ARG A 127 -5.85 -13.73 2.25
CA ARG A 127 -5.21 -14.33 3.42
C ARG A 127 -3.71 -14.09 3.40
N ALA A 128 -3.05 -14.32 2.27
CA ALA A 128 -1.61 -14.12 2.16
C ALA A 128 -1.19 -12.68 2.51
N ASP A 129 -1.85 -11.67 1.92
CA ASP A 129 -1.60 -10.26 2.23
C ASP A 129 -1.80 -9.92 3.70
N LEU A 130 -2.93 -10.35 4.28
CA LEU A 130 -3.24 -10.03 5.68
C LEU A 130 -2.33 -10.79 6.65
N SER A 131 -1.92 -12.02 6.32
CA SER A 131 -0.89 -12.75 7.06
C SER A 131 0.47 -12.04 7.02
N ILE A 132 0.84 -11.42 5.88
CA ILE A 132 2.05 -10.58 5.81
C ILE A 132 1.88 -9.34 6.68
N SER A 133 0.73 -8.65 6.57
CA SER A 133 0.42 -7.46 7.35
C SER A 133 0.43 -7.72 8.87
N ASP A 134 -0.14 -8.84 9.31
CA ASP A 134 -0.18 -9.27 10.72
C ASP A 134 1.23 -9.44 11.31
N ARG A 135 2.18 -9.91 10.49
CA ARG A 135 3.58 -10.14 10.88
C ARG A 135 4.51 -8.97 10.56
N TYR A 136 3.99 -7.90 9.97
CA TYR A 136 4.83 -6.84 9.45
C TYR A 136 5.51 -6.04 10.57
N ALA A 137 6.82 -6.00 10.48
CA ALA A 137 7.68 -5.06 11.19
C ALA A 137 8.64 -4.44 10.16
N PRO A 138 8.89 -3.13 10.22
CA PRO A 138 9.75 -2.48 9.25
C PRO A 138 11.18 -3.02 9.34
N GLY A 139 11.79 -3.31 8.18
CA GLY A 139 13.16 -3.84 8.12
C GLY A 139 14.21 -2.79 8.50
N SER A 140 13.91 -1.51 8.24
CA SER A 140 14.68 -0.34 8.68
C SER A 140 13.72 0.78 9.08
N THR A 141 14.13 1.58 10.05
CA THR A 141 13.45 2.83 10.45
C THR A 141 14.27 4.07 10.06
N ASP A 142 15.31 3.91 9.25
CA ASP A 142 16.10 5.03 8.77
C ASP A 142 15.22 5.93 7.88
N PRO A 143 15.27 7.26 8.05
CA PRO A 143 14.48 8.16 7.23
C PRO A 143 14.92 8.12 5.77
N LEU A 144 13.98 7.90 4.85
CA LEU A 144 14.23 7.93 3.42
C LEU A 144 14.64 9.32 2.94
N PRO A 145 15.60 9.45 2.00
CA PRO A 145 16.00 10.74 1.44
C PRO A 145 15.11 11.22 0.29
N VAL A 146 13.80 10.88 0.32
CA VAL A 146 12.82 11.27 -0.70
C VAL A 146 11.68 12.09 -0.08
N PRO A 147 11.10 13.07 -0.80
CA PRO A 147 9.86 13.71 -0.38
C PRO A 147 8.76 12.68 -0.14
N LEU A 148 7.96 12.90 0.90
CA LEU A 148 6.85 12.03 1.28
C LEU A 148 5.53 12.80 1.21
N THR A 149 4.54 12.20 0.56
CA THR A 149 3.15 12.69 0.61
C THR A 149 2.29 11.61 1.26
N VAL A 150 1.50 12.03 2.24
CA VAL A 150 0.62 11.17 3.03
C VAL A 150 -0.81 11.58 2.72
N LEU A 151 -1.61 10.65 2.21
CA LEU A 151 -3.01 10.85 1.86
C LEU A 151 -3.92 10.12 2.85
N ARG A 152 -4.97 10.77 3.32
CA ARG A 152 -5.95 10.16 4.23
C ARG A 152 -7.38 10.57 3.86
N GLY A 153 -8.34 9.67 4.01
CA GLY A 153 -9.76 10.03 3.99
C GLY A 153 -10.13 10.82 5.25
N SER A 154 -10.82 11.95 5.13
CA SER A 154 -11.20 12.80 6.27
C SER A 154 -11.98 12.01 7.34
N ASP A 155 -12.82 11.07 6.90
CA ASP A 155 -13.71 10.24 7.70
C ASP A 155 -13.17 8.82 7.91
N ASP A 156 -11.88 8.57 7.62
CA ASP A 156 -11.24 7.27 7.82
C ASP A 156 -11.24 6.90 9.32
N ARG A 157 -11.93 5.80 9.64
CA ARG A 157 -12.05 5.26 11.01
C ARG A 157 -11.00 4.20 11.35
N LEU A 158 -10.28 3.70 10.35
CA LEU A 158 -9.26 2.67 10.51
C LEU A 158 -7.90 3.27 10.79
N VAL A 159 -7.62 4.43 10.18
CA VAL A 159 -6.36 5.14 10.37
C VAL A 159 -6.65 6.57 10.82
N SER A 160 -6.19 6.93 12.01
CA SER A 160 -6.40 8.26 12.55
C SER A 160 -5.45 9.28 11.92
N ARG A 161 -5.81 10.57 12.02
CA ARG A 161 -4.93 11.67 11.64
C ARG A 161 -3.59 11.63 12.39
N GLN A 162 -3.60 11.21 13.66
CA GLN A 162 -2.39 11.12 14.49
C GLN A 162 -1.45 10.01 14.01
N ASP A 163 -2.02 8.88 13.57
CA ASP A 163 -1.23 7.76 13.05
C ASP A 163 -0.54 8.11 11.74
N VAL A 164 -1.21 8.88 10.87
CA VAL A 164 -0.62 9.31 9.60
C VAL A 164 0.39 10.43 9.76
N GLU A 165 0.24 11.33 10.73
CA GLU A 165 1.22 12.39 11.02
C GLU A 165 2.59 11.82 11.41
N LEU A 166 2.62 10.62 12.00
CA LEU A 166 3.87 9.95 12.37
C LEU A 166 4.72 9.55 11.16
N TRP A 167 4.15 9.41 9.96
CA TRP A 167 4.92 9.19 8.73
C TRP A 167 6.00 10.25 8.49
N ALA A 168 5.89 11.45 9.05
CA ALA A 168 6.93 12.46 8.95
C ALA A 168 8.31 12.00 9.47
N LYS A 169 8.38 10.96 10.32
CA LYS A 169 9.65 10.37 10.76
C LYS A 169 10.26 9.39 9.75
N ALA A 170 9.48 8.94 8.76
CA ALA A 170 9.91 7.99 7.75
C ALA A 170 10.72 8.63 6.61
N ALA A 171 10.79 9.96 6.56
CA ALA A 171 11.51 10.72 5.54
C ALA A 171 12.40 11.80 6.17
N SER A 172 13.56 12.05 5.57
CA SER A 172 14.45 13.17 5.92
C SER A 172 14.12 14.46 5.15
N GLN A 173 13.31 14.34 4.10
CA GLN A 173 12.79 15.46 3.31
C GLN A 173 11.39 15.87 3.82
N PRO A 174 10.87 17.06 3.41
CA PRO A 174 9.55 17.50 3.82
C PRO A 174 8.45 16.47 3.54
N THR A 175 7.57 16.31 4.53
CA THR A 175 6.36 15.49 4.42
C THR A 175 5.14 16.39 4.25
N GLU A 176 4.30 16.08 3.27
CA GLU A 176 3.02 16.74 3.04
C GLU A 176 1.88 15.80 3.46
N LEU A 177 0.94 16.29 4.25
CA LEU A 177 -0.28 15.56 4.62
C LEU A 177 -1.47 16.20 3.90
N ILE A 178 -2.19 15.39 3.12
CA ILE A 178 -3.39 15.80 2.38
C ILE A 178 -4.56 14.93 2.84
N GLU A 179 -5.66 15.59 3.20
CA GLU A 179 -6.91 14.90 3.55
C GLU A 179 -7.93 15.09 2.43
N LEU A 180 -8.51 13.99 1.95
CA LEU A 180 -9.54 13.97 0.93
C LEU A 180 -10.89 13.57 1.54
N PRO A 181 -12.03 14.11 1.09
CA PRO A 181 -13.34 13.72 1.61
C PRO A 181 -13.60 12.22 1.42
N GLY A 182 -13.99 11.52 2.49
CA GLY A 182 -14.39 10.11 2.43
C GLY A 182 -13.76 9.25 3.53
N ASP A 183 -14.14 7.96 3.51
CA ASP A 183 -13.67 6.95 4.46
C ASP A 183 -12.29 6.38 4.08
N HIS A 184 -11.94 5.20 4.57
CA HIS A 184 -10.68 4.54 4.23
C HIS A 184 -10.51 4.34 2.72
N MET A 185 -11.60 4.03 2.02
CA MET A 185 -11.66 3.80 0.57
C MET A 185 -12.26 5.02 -0.15
N TYR A 186 -11.90 6.24 0.28
CA TYR A 186 -12.45 7.53 -0.19
C TYR A 186 -12.46 7.73 -1.72
N PHE A 187 -11.66 6.98 -2.47
CA PHE A 187 -11.56 7.05 -3.94
C PHE A 187 -12.33 5.92 -4.67
N SER A 188 -12.93 4.98 -3.96
CA SER A 188 -13.57 3.79 -4.56
C SER A 188 -14.81 4.13 -5.42
N LEU A 189 -15.58 5.14 -5.01
CA LEU A 189 -16.76 5.60 -5.76
C LEU A 189 -16.41 6.64 -6.83
N ASP A 190 -15.44 7.52 -6.55
CA ASP A 190 -14.93 8.50 -7.50
C ASP A 190 -13.41 8.67 -7.32
N PRO A 191 -12.58 8.11 -8.21
CA PRO A 191 -11.13 8.22 -8.12
C PRO A 191 -10.59 9.57 -8.61
N LYS A 192 -11.41 10.43 -9.24
CA LYS A 192 -10.93 11.66 -9.87
C LYS A 192 -10.24 12.63 -8.91
N PRO A 193 -10.73 12.87 -7.68
CA PRO A 193 -10.04 13.74 -6.72
C PRO A 193 -8.65 13.20 -6.37
N LEU A 194 -8.53 11.89 -6.15
CA LEU A 194 -7.24 11.25 -5.90
C LEU A 194 -6.30 11.42 -7.09
N LEU A 195 -6.76 11.12 -8.31
CA LEU A 195 -5.93 11.23 -9.51
C LEU A 195 -5.45 12.67 -9.74
N ALA A 196 -6.31 13.67 -9.52
CA ALA A 196 -5.94 15.08 -9.62
C ALA A 196 -4.88 15.47 -8.59
N GLU A 197 -4.98 15.00 -7.35
CA GLU A 197 -3.95 15.21 -6.33
C GLU A 197 -2.65 14.51 -6.70
N LEU A 198 -2.69 13.27 -7.19
CA LEU A 198 -1.48 12.55 -7.62
C LEU A 198 -0.76 13.27 -8.77
N ASP A 199 -1.50 13.78 -9.77
CA ASP A 199 -0.91 14.58 -10.84
C ASP A 199 -0.28 15.88 -10.30
N ALA A 200 -0.96 16.58 -9.38
CA ALA A 200 -0.44 17.80 -8.78
C ALA A 200 0.82 17.55 -7.94
N VAL A 201 0.82 16.47 -7.15
CA VAL A 201 1.92 16.03 -6.30
C VAL A 201 3.13 15.63 -7.16
N PHE A 202 2.91 14.88 -8.24
CA PHE A 202 3.96 14.45 -9.15
C PHE A 202 4.57 15.63 -9.92
N ALA A 203 3.75 16.57 -10.39
CA ALA A 203 4.22 17.76 -11.10
C ALA A 203 5.12 18.66 -10.21
N ARG A 204 4.87 18.71 -8.89
CA ARG A 204 5.73 19.43 -7.94
C ARG A 204 7.10 18.79 -7.73
N SER A 205 7.23 17.49 -7.96
CA SER A 205 8.50 16.77 -7.84
C SER A 205 9.40 16.92 -9.07
N ALA A 206 8.82 17.24 -10.23
CA ALA A 206 9.58 17.42 -11.48
C ALA A 206 10.12 18.85 -11.69
N ALA A 207 9.91 19.75 -10.73
CA ALA A 207 10.24 21.19 -10.80
C ALA A 207 11.35 21.57 -9.81
#